data_AF-A0A1T0C4A6-F1
#
_entry.id   AF-A0A1T0C4A6-F1
#
_cell.length_a   1.000
_cell.length_b   1.000
_cell.length_c   1.000
_cell.angle_alpha   90.00
_cell.angle_beta   90.00
_cell.angle_gamma   90.00
#
_symmetry.space_group_name_H-M   'P 1'
#
loop_
_entity.id
_entity.type
_entity.pdbx_description
1 polymer ?
#
loop_
_entity_poly.entity_id
_entity_poly.type
_entity_poly.pdbx_seq_one_letter_code
_entity_poly.pdbx_strand_id
1 'polypeptide(L)'
;MATREGIYVGGKDIVERYVGDKLVWSKWVYVGYFQNLRTPYDSQGYLVFDSIGSNGFNDNYREESRVKDVKVRIQHRNNTITTVHAKYARLYDRNTGQDNFSRGSSLYISFKDDNQRQVFKRNFADGDSLFFYFR
;
A
#
# COMPACT_ATOMS: atom_id res chain seq x y z
N MET A 1 3.98 26.24 -11.63
CA MET A 1 4.68 26.16 -10.32
C MET A 1 4.15 24.93 -9.61
N ALA A 2 5.00 23.97 -9.25
CA ALA A 2 4.56 22.79 -8.50
C ALA A 2 4.50 23.14 -7.00
N THR A 3 3.31 23.08 -6.41
CA THR A 3 3.14 23.21 -4.96
C THR A 3 3.86 22.01 -4.30
N ARG A 4 4.97 22.27 -3.62
CA ARG A 4 5.74 21.21 -2.93
C ARG A 4 4.97 20.75 -1.70
N GLU A 5 4.41 19.53 -1.72
CA GLU A 5 3.85 18.90 -0.52
C GLU A 5 4.99 18.35 0.36
N GLY A 6 5.39 19.07 1.42
CA GLY A 6 6.38 18.58 2.39
C GLY A 6 6.99 19.66 3.29
N ILE A 7 7.62 19.24 4.39
CA ILE A 7 8.49 20.07 5.23
C ILE A 7 9.93 19.85 4.75
N TYR A 8 10.67 20.92 4.48
CA TYR A 8 12.04 20.82 3.97
C TYR A 8 13.03 21.51 4.91
N VAL A 9 14.15 20.87 5.21
CA VAL A 9 15.26 21.45 5.99
C VAL A 9 16.57 21.17 5.26
N GLY A 10 17.35 22.22 4.97
CA GLY A 10 18.62 22.08 4.23
C GLY A 10 18.47 21.46 2.83
N GLY A 11 17.33 21.69 2.17
CA GLY A 11 17.03 21.12 0.85
C GLY A 11 16.59 19.65 0.86
N LYS A 12 16.51 19.01 2.03
CA LYS A 12 16.04 17.62 2.18
C LYS A 12 14.59 17.59 2.66
N ASP A 13 13.80 16.69 2.10
CA ASP A 13 12.42 16.44 2.50
C ASP A 13 12.41 15.69 3.84
N ILE A 14 11.61 16.19 4.77
CA ILE A 14 11.47 15.62 6.11
C ILE A 14 10.35 14.58 6.08
N VAL A 15 10.69 13.35 6.43
CA VAL A 15 9.73 12.24 6.56
C VAL A 15 9.20 12.07 7.98
N GLU A 16 9.96 12.49 8.99
CA GLU A 16 9.59 12.40 10.40
C GLU A 16 10.11 13.61 11.18
N ARG A 17 9.35 14.09 12.17
CA ARG A 17 9.73 15.18 13.07
C ARG A 17 9.53 14.76 14.51
N TYR A 18 10.55 15.03 15.32
CA TYR A 18 10.59 14.71 16.73
C TYR A 18 10.65 15.98 17.61
N VAL A 19 10.13 15.90 18.83
CA VAL A 19 10.34 16.88 19.92
C VAL A 19 10.89 16.10 21.10
N GLY A 20 12.18 16.31 21.42
CA GLY A 20 12.94 15.33 22.19
C GLY A 20 12.94 13.98 21.47
N ASP A 21 12.64 12.91 22.19
CA ASP A 21 12.55 11.55 21.62
C ASP A 21 11.15 11.18 21.11
N LYS A 22 10.18 12.10 21.21
CA LYS A 22 8.79 11.84 20.82
C LYS A 22 8.56 12.20 19.35
N LEU A 23 8.13 11.24 18.54
CA LEU A 23 7.63 11.50 17.18
C LEU A 23 6.34 12.33 17.25
N VAL A 24 6.35 13.52 16.67
CA VAL A 24 5.19 14.43 16.66
C VAL A 24 4.54 14.56 15.28
N TRP A 25 5.24 14.18 14.21
CA TRP A 25 4.71 14.21 12.85
C TRP A 25 5.47 13.24 11.94
N SER A 26 4.75 12.55 11.06
CA SER A 26 5.35 11.78 9.96
C SER A 26 4.59 12.01 8.65
N LYS A 27 5.33 12.02 7.55
CA LYS A 27 4.82 12.20 6.19
C LYS A 27 4.24 10.88 5.67
N TRP A 28 3.12 10.97 4.95
CA TRP A 28 2.68 9.88 4.08
C TRP A 28 3.57 9.80 2.85
N VAL A 29 4.36 8.73 2.74
CA VAL A 29 5.24 8.46 1.60
C VAL A 29 4.51 7.58 0.60
N TYR A 30 4.43 8.02 -0.65
CA TYR A 30 3.87 7.21 -1.72
C TYR A 30 4.76 6.00 -2.00
N VAL A 31 4.18 4.80 -1.97
CA VAL A 31 4.91 3.53 -2.11
C VAL A 31 4.66 2.89 -3.45
N GLY A 32 3.52 3.11 -4.09
CA GLY A 32 3.21 2.53 -5.39
C GLY A 32 1.71 2.39 -5.60
N TYR A 33 1.35 1.85 -6.76
CA TYR A 33 -0.04 1.66 -7.15
C TYR A 33 -0.23 0.45 -8.06
N PHE A 34 -1.45 -0.07 -8.08
CA PHE A 34 -1.86 -1.13 -8.99
C PHE A 34 -3.22 -0.78 -9.58
N GLN A 35 -3.37 -1.00 -10.89
CA GLN A 35 -4.56 -0.60 -11.63
C GLN A 35 -5.41 -1.80 -12.01
N ASN A 36 -6.71 -1.56 -12.16
CA ASN A 36 -7.67 -2.54 -12.68
C ASN A 36 -7.61 -3.88 -11.94
N LEU A 37 -7.54 -3.83 -10.61
CA LEU A 37 -7.40 -5.02 -9.79
C LEU A 37 -8.68 -5.84 -9.78
N ARG A 38 -8.54 -7.16 -9.85
CA ARG A 38 -9.66 -8.09 -9.65
C ARG A 38 -10.03 -8.19 -8.17
N THR A 39 -11.23 -8.67 -7.89
CA THR A 39 -11.67 -8.99 -6.51
C THR A 39 -10.63 -9.84 -5.77
N PRO A 40 -10.15 -9.40 -4.59
CA PRO A 40 -9.17 -10.15 -3.82
C PRO A 40 -9.82 -11.35 -3.12
N TYR A 41 -9.00 -12.29 -2.68
CA TYR A 41 -9.44 -13.40 -1.82
C TYR A 41 -8.74 -13.34 -0.46
N ASP A 42 -9.40 -13.90 0.55
CA ASP A 42 -8.85 -14.02 1.90
C ASP A 42 -7.86 -15.20 1.97
N SER A 43 -6.68 -14.98 2.54
CA SER A 43 -5.68 -16.03 2.78
C SER A 43 -4.81 -15.70 3.99
N GLN A 44 -4.80 -16.58 4.99
CA GLN A 44 -3.89 -16.52 6.16
C GLN A 44 -3.76 -15.13 6.82
N GLY A 45 -4.88 -14.40 6.96
CA GLY A 45 -4.90 -13.06 7.57
C GLY A 45 -4.60 -11.91 6.61
N TYR A 46 -4.50 -12.18 5.30
CA TYR A 46 -4.32 -11.20 4.25
C TYR A 46 -5.52 -11.17 3.30
N LEU A 47 -5.75 -10.01 2.68
CA LEU A 47 -6.40 -9.93 1.38
C LEU A 47 -5.33 -9.98 0.30
N VAL A 48 -5.52 -10.89 -0.65
CA VAL A 48 -4.53 -11.18 -1.68
C VAL A 48 -5.09 -10.84 -3.06
N PHE A 49 -4.33 -10.02 -3.79
CA PHE A 49 -4.54 -9.73 -5.20
C PHE A 49 -3.49 -10.49 -6.01
N ASP A 50 -3.94 -11.45 -6.81
CA ASP A 50 -3.06 -12.28 -7.63
C ASP A 50 -2.82 -11.67 -9.02
N SER A 51 -1.70 -12.08 -9.63
CA SER A 51 -1.37 -11.78 -11.03
C SER A 51 -1.27 -10.27 -11.30
N ILE A 52 -0.61 -9.55 -10.40
CA ILE A 52 -0.37 -8.12 -10.56
C ILE A 52 1.02 -7.88 -11.16
N GLY A 53 1.18 -6.76 -11.87
CA GLY A 53 2.49 -6.29 -12.30
C GLY A 53 3.27 -5.70 -11.11
N SER A 54 4.58 -5.92 -11.05
CA SER A 54 5.46 -5.43 -9.97
C SER A 54 6.01 -4.02 -10.18
N ASN A 55 5.52 -3.28 -11.17
CA ASN A 55 6.17 -2.05 -11.61
C ASN A 55 5.96 -0.88 -10.63
N GLY A 56 6.92 -0.71 -9.70
CA GLY A 56 7.08 0.52 -8.94
C GLY A 56 6.59 0.50 -7.50
N PHE A 57 6.41 -0.68 -6.89
CA PHE A 57 6.22 -0.75 -5.44
C PHE A 57 7.56 -0.56 -4.72
N ASN A 58 7.61 0.38 -3.78
CA ASN A 58 8.85 0.80 -3.14
C ASN A 58 9.31 -0.21 -2.08
N ASP A 59 10.33 -0.99 -2.43
CA ASP A 59 10.91 -2.03 -1.57
C ASP A 59 11.63 -1.51 -0.32
N ASN A 60 11.87 -0.20 -0.18
CA ASN A 60 12.41 0.36 1.06
C ASN A 60 11.49 0.11 2.27
N TYR A 61 10.23 -0.25 2.04
CA TYR A 61 9.26 -0.58 3.08
C TYR A 61 8.88 -2.07 3.10
N ARG A 62 9.75 -2.96 2.58
CA ARG A 62 9.53 -4.41 2.56
C ARG A 62 9.50 -5.07 3.95
N GLU A 63 10.00 -4.37 4.96
CA GLU A 63 9.91 -4.79 6.36
C GLU A 63 8.71 -4.15 7.04
N GLU A 64 7.78 -4.97 7.55
CA GLU A 64 6.59 -4.50 8.28
C GLU A 64 6.94 -3.61 9.49
N SER A 65 8.06 -3.89 10.17
CA SER A 65 8.54 -3.12 11.32
C SER A 65 8.84 -1.65 11.01
N ARG A 66 9.08 -1.32 9.73
CA ARG A 66 9.35 0.04 9.25
C ARG A 66 8.08 0.82 8.91
N VAL A 67 6.91 0.19 9.02
CA VAL A 67 5.62 0.77 8.64
C VAL A 67 4.72 0.81 9.87
N LYS A 68 4.37 2.03 10.29
CA LYS A 68 3.48 2.27 11.43
C LYS A 68 2.02 2.26 10.98
N ASP A 69 1.76 2.75 9.77
CA ASP A 69 0.41 2.82 9.25
C ASP A 69 0.41 2.82 7.71
N VAL A 70 -0.65 2.24 7.13
CA VAL A 70 -0.85 2.24 5.68
C VAL A 70 -2.16 2.94 5.36
N LYS A 71 -2.08 3.91 4.46
CA LYS A 71 -3.22 4.56 3.83
C LYS A 71 -3.34 4.01 2.41
N VAL A 72 -4.52 3.50 2.08
CA VAL A 72 -4.85 3.01 0.74
C VAL A 72 -5.92 3.91 0.15
N ARG A 73 -5.62 4.52 -1.00
CA ARG A 73 -6.62 5.20 -1.81
C ARG A 73 -7.13 4.23 -2.85
N ILE A 74 -8.43 3.94 -2.79
CA ILE A 74 -9.16 3.15 -3.77
C ILE A 74 -9.72 4.14 -4.79
N GLN A 75 -9.21 4.09 -6.01
CA GLN A 75 -9.77 4.84 -7.13
C GLN A 75 -10.73 3.94 -7.90
N HIS A 76 -11.98 4.37 -7.93
CA HIS A 76 -13.05 3.66 -8.62
C HIS A 76 -13.03 3.94 -10.13
N ARG A 77 -13.69 3.08 -10.92
CA ARG A 77 -13.79 3.28 -12.39
C ARG A 77 -14.45 4.60 -12.81
N ASN A 78 -15.32 5.16 -11.97
CA ASN A 78 -15.93 6.47 -12.17
C ASN A 78 -15.05 7.64 -11.67
N ASN A 79 -13.78 7.37 -11.35
CA ASN A 79 -12.78 8.30 -10.83
C ASN A 79 -13.07 8.92 -9.45
N THR A 80 -14.08 8.43 -8.71
CA THR A 80 -14.19 8.78 -7.29
C THR A 80 -13.11 8.06 -6.48
N ILE A 81 -12.72 8.64 -5.35
CA ILE A 81 -11.64 8.10 -4.51
C ILE A 81 -12.13 7.92 -3.08
N THR A 82 -12.00 6.69 -2.60
CA THR A 82 -12.24 6.34 -1.19
C THR A 82 -10.91 6.06 -0.51
N THR A 83 -10.73 6.56 0.72
CA THR A 83 -9.51 6.31 1.49
C THR A 83 -9.82 5.37 2.65
N VAL A 84 -9.03 4.31 2.77
CA VAL A 84 -9.11 3.32 3.86
C VAL A 84 -7.73 3.09 4.47
N HIS A 85 -7.69 2.42 5.61
CA HIS A 85 -6.47 2.10 6.32
C HIS A 85 -6.21 0.60 6.37
N ALA A 86 -4.93 0.25 6.39
CA ALA A 86 -4.45 -1.11 6.54
C ALA A 86 -3.29 -1.13 7.55
N LYS A 87 -2.92 -2.33 7.99
CA LYS A 87 -1.74 -2.53 8.85
C LYS A 87 -0.47 -2.49 8.01
N TYR A 88 -0.46 -3.25 6.92
CA TYR A 88 0.72 -3.39 6.08
C TYR A 88 0.34 -3.86 4.66
N ALA A 89 1.20 -3.58 3.68
CA ALA A 89 1.06 -4.08 2.31
C ALA A 89 2.42 -4.47 1.75
N ARG A 90 2.50 -5.59 1.03
CA ARG A 90 3.73 -6.07 0.41
C ARG A 90 3.48 -6.83 -0.88
N LEU A 91 4.50 -6.89 -1.72
CA LEU A 91 4.58 -7.82 -2.83
C LEU A 91 5.25 -9.12 -2.40
N TYR A 92 4.75 -10.23 -2.95
CA TYR A 92 5.45 -11.50 -2.90
C TYR A 92 5.53 -12.07 -4.32
N ASP A 93 6.74 -12.43 -4.74
CA ASP A 93 6.95 -13.12 -6.00
C ASP A 93 6.67 -14.61 -5.81
N ARG A 94 5.74 -15.15 -6.59
CA ARG A 94 5.52 -16.59 -6.62
C ARG A 94 6.65 -17.23 -7.44
N ASN A 95 7.71 -17.67 -6.78
CA ASN A 95 8.65 -18.62 -7.38
C ASN A 95 7.94 -19.98 -7.50
N THR A 96 7.31 -20.25 -8.64
CA THR A 96 6.80 -21.58 -8.97
C THR A 96 7.92 -22.32 -9.68
N GLY A 97 8.48 -23.34 -9.02
CA GLY A 97 9.64 -24.10 -9.51
C GLY A 97 9.43 -24.84 -10.85
N GLN A 98 10.50 -25.50 -11.28
CA GLN A 98 10.78 -26.41 -12.43
C GLN A 98 10.19 -26.10 -13.82
N ASP A 99 8.95 -25.60 -13.94
CA ASP A 99 8.25 -25.38 -15.22
C ASP A 99 8.28 -23.92 -15.71
N ASN A 100 9.04 -23.03 -15.04
CA ASN A 100 9.35 -21.66 -15.48
C ASN A 100 8.14 -20.75 -15.83
N PHE A 101 6.93 -21.08 -15.37
CA PHE A 101 5.77 -20.23 -15.57
C PHE A 101 5.76 -19.10 -14.54
N SER A 102 6.24 -17.90 -14.92
CA SER A 102 6.17 -16.73 -14.05
C SER A 102 4.71 -16.30 -13.87
N ARG A 103 4.05 -16.81 -12.83
CA ARG A 103 2.86 -16.15 -12.28
C ARG A 103 3.36 -14.86 -11.65
N GLY A 104 2.99 -13.71 -12.23
CA GLY A 104 3.37 -12.39 -11.72
C GLY A 104 3.15 -12.24 -10.21
N SER A 105 3.74 -11.21 -9.61
CA SER A 105 3.70 -10.97 -8.17
C SER A 105 2.26 -10.96 -7.64
N SER A 106 2.09 -11.25 -6.35
CA SER A 106 0.83 -11.08 -5.63
C SER A 106 0.97 -9.97 -4.60
N LEU A 107 -0.04 -9.11 -4.49
CA LEU A 107 -0.12 -8.06 -3.46
C LEU A 107 -0.87 -8.61 -2.26
N TYR A 108 -0.22 -8.56 -1.10
CA TYR A 108 -0.76 -8.96 0.18
C TYR A 108 -1.03 -7.72 1.02
N ILE A 109 -2.25 -7.57 1.50
CA ILE A 109 -2.65 -6.50 2.41
C ILE A 109 -3.13 -7.12 3.72
N SER A 110 -2.52 -6.73 4.84
CA SER A 110 -2.97 -7.11 6.18
C SER A 110 -3.65 -5.93 6.89
N PHE A 111 -4.50 -6.24 7.85
CA PHE A 111 -5.32 -5.28 8.57
C PHE A 111 -5.07 -5.38 10.07
N LYS A 112 -5.29 -4.29 10.81
CA LYS A 112 -5.08 -4.28 12.27
C LYS A 112 -6.13 -5.14 12.98
N ASP A 113 -7.33 -5.17 12.42
CA ASP A 113 -8.48 -5.90 12.91
C ASP A 113 -9.43 -6.26 11.76
N ASP A 114 -10.45 -7.07 12.04
CA ASP A 114 -11.45 -7.46 11.06
C ASP A 114 -12.28 -6.26 10.58
N ASN A 115 -12.55 -5.28 11.44
CA ASN A 115 -13.35 -4.13 11.05
C ASN A 115 -12.69 -3.32 9.92
N GLN A 116 -11.38 -3.05 10.01
CA GLN A 116 -10.63 -2.41 8.93
C GLN A 116 -10.66 -3.24 7.64
N ARG A 117 -10.54 -4.56 7.75
CA ARG A 117 -10.65 -5.48 6.59
C ARG A 117 -12.04 -5.39 5.94
N GLN A 118 -13.11 -5.40 6.73
CA GLN A 118 -14.48 -5.30 6.21
C GLN A 118 -14.74 -3.93 5.59
N VAL A 119 -14.23 -2.84 6.18
CA VAL A 119 -14.30 -1.49 5.60
C VAL A 119 -13.60 -1.48 4.24
N PHE A 120 -12.42 -2.08 4.11
CA PHE A 120 -11.75 -2.20 2.81
C PHE A 120 -12.64 -2.95 1.80
N LYS A 121 -13.12 -4.15 2.15
CA LYS A 121 -13.93 -5.00 1.24
C LYS A 121 -15.22 -4.31 0.78
N ARG A 122 -15.87 -3.55 1.66
CA ARG A 122 -17.10 -2.80 1.34
C ARG A 122 -16.86 -1.63 0.38
N ASN A 123 -15.64 -1.07 0.40
CA ASN A 123 -15.26 0.08 -0.42
C ASN A 123 -14.43 -0.31 -1.64
N PHE A 124 -14.21 -1.60 -1.90
CA PHE A 124 -13.47 -2.06 -3.08
C PHE A 124 -14.43 -2.76 -4.05
N ALA A 125 -14.31 -2.43 -5.33
CA ALA A 125 -15.03 -3.08 -6.42
C ALA A 125 -14.05 -3.63 -7.49
N ASP A 126 -14.50 -4.64 -8.23
CA ASP A 126 -13.71 -5.23 -9.32
C ASP A 126 -13.33 -4.18 -10.38
N GLY A 127 -12.05 -4.11 -10.69
CA GLY A 127 -11.44 -3.13 -11.59
C GLY A 127 -11.08 -1.79 -10.95
N ASP A 128 -11.20 -1.66 -9.63
CA ASP A 128 -10.66 -0.49 -8.92
C ASP A 128 -9.13 -0.50 -8.93
N SER A 129 -8.54 0.68 -8.77
CA SER A 129 -7.10 0.86 -8.64
C SER A 129 -6.75 1.21 -7.19
N LEU A 130 -5.61 0.74 -6.70
CA LEU A 130 -5.13 1.00 -5.34
C LEU A 130 -3.83 1.80 -5.37
N PHE A 131 -3.77 2.86 -4.56
CA PHE A 131 -2.56 3.66 -4.34
C PHE A 131 -2.16 3.58 -2.86
N PHE A 132 -0.91 3.24 -2.60
CA PHE A 132 -0.40 2.98 -1.26
C PHE A 132 0.48 4.12 -0.77
N TYR A 133 0.23 4.52 0.47
CA TYR A 133 1.06 5.49 1.19
C TYR A 133 1.37 4.97 2.57
N PHE A 134 2.64 4.95 2.93
CA PHE A 134 3.12 4.45 4.22
C PHE A 134 3.64 5.59 5.09
N ARG A 135 3.67 5.37 6.40
CA ARG A 135 4.31 6.25 7.38
C ARG A 135 4.80 5.46 8.59
#